data_AF-A0A2V7B595-F1
#
_entry.id   AF-A0A2V7B595-F1
#
_cell.length_a   1.000
_cell.length_b   1.000
_cell.length_c   1.000
_cell.angle_alpha   90.00
_cell.angle_beta   90.00
_cell.angle_gamma   90.00
#
_symmetry.space_group_name_H-M   'P 1'
#
loop_
_entity.id
_entity.type
_entity.pdbx_description
1 polymer ?
#
loop_
_entity_poly.entity_id
_entity_poly.type
_entity_poly.pdbx_seq_one_letter_code
_entity_poly.pdbx_strand_id
1 'polypeptide(L)'
;MLVGSDEKVTWDDAGKPVFLPPGKDTVSIVDISSREAPRILVTLPLLNSVFGPPTNLQITPDGTLALVANSMAWTQDGGAWKPTPDTKLYVIDLTTSPPAHIATVEVGKQPSGLAINHAGDLALVTNRADNSISVLSIHGKEVKLIDSVAIGEMVAAVAIAPDGRRAFAVKFPGHKVAMLEINGQKVTYSKYDMPAGLWPYNIDITPNGTLALTADNGNGGASDGHVDTVSVIDLEANPPRVIDRVVVGDAPEGLAISPTGEIAVAILLNGSAGVAKNAWFAHRAGKVVVLKIDGKRVTKVQEVEVGGLPEGVVFSPDGKYLYVGNYTDRDVSILKVDRTTVTDTGKRFKLPGQPASMRGAAR
;
A
#
# COMPACT_ATOMS: atom_id res chain seq x y z
N MET A 1 8.55 -9.91 -6.16
CA MET A 1 7.68 -8.73 -6.00
C MET A 1 6.38 -8.99 -6.72
N LEU A 2 5.28 -8.46 -6.20
CA LEU A 2 3.97 -8.46 -6.84
C LEU A 2 3.64 -7.03 -7.33
N VAL A 3 2.93 -6.94 -8.45
CA VAL A 3 2.44 -5.68 -9.02
C VAL A 3 0.99 -5.87 -9.45
N GLY A 4 0.06 -5.17 -8.81
CA GLY A 4 -1.33 -5.08 -9.25
C GLY A 4 -1.50 -3.92 -10.24
N SER A 5 -2.07 -4.18 -11.41
CA SER A 5 -2.31 -3.17 -12.45
C SER A 5 -3.81 -2.92 -12.64
N ASP A 6 -4.21 -1.65 -12.70
CA ASP A 6 -5.60 -1.22 -12.97
C ASP A 6 -5.65 -0.48 -14.31
N GLU A 7 -6.39 -1.01 -15.28
CA GLU A 7 -6.53 -0.42 -16.63
C GLU A 7 -7.91 0.23 -16.86
N LYS A 8 -8.64 0.50 -15.77
CA LYS A 8 -10.05 0.91 -15.81
C LYS A 8 -10.25 2.34 -15.33
N VAL A 9 -9.21 3.00 -14.85
CA VAL A 9 -9.24 4.37 -14.34
C VAL A 9 -8.20 5.19 -15.09
N THR A 10 -8.62 6.36 -15.55
CA THR A 10 -7.73 7.39 -16.08
C THR A 10 -8.30 8.76 -15.75
N TRP A 11 -7.66 9.85 -16.18
CA TRP A 11 -8.10 11.22 -15.92
C TRP A 11 -8.18 12.02 -17.21
N ASP A 12 -9.19 12.88 -17.31
CA ASP A 12 -9.30 13.86 -18.40
C ASP A 12 -8.40 15.09 -18.17
N ASP A 13 -8.40 16.04 -19.12
CA ASP A 13 -7.57 17.26 -19.04
C ASP A 13 -7.93 18.18 -17.87
N ALA A 14 -9.15 18.05 -17.32
CA ALA A 14 -9.60 18.78 -16.15
C ALA A 14 -9.25 18.06 -14.83
N GLY A 15 -8.60 16.88 -14.91
CA GLY A 15 -8.25 16.07 -13.76
C GLY A 15 -9.41 15.22 -13.23
N LYS A 16 -10.51 15.09 -13.97
CA LYS A 16 -11.65 14.28 -13.53
C LYS A 16 -11.42 12.81 -13.88
N PRO A 17 -11.76 11.86 -12.98
CA PRO A 17 -11.71 10.44 -13.28
C PRO A 17 -12.60 10.06 -14.47
N VAL A 18 -12.05 9.23 -15.36
CA VAL A 18 -12.72 8.59 -16.49
C VAL A 18 -12.66 7.08 -16.29
N PHE A 19 -13.81 6.43 -16.35
CA PHE A 19 -13.93 4.98 -16.14
C PHE A 19 -14.03 4.25 -17.48
N LEU A 20 -13.10 3.32 -17.69
CA LEU A 20 -12.97 2.51 -18.89
C LEU A 20 -13.56 1.10 -18.65
N PRO A 21 -13.85 0.33 -19.72
CA PRO A 21 -14.32 -1.04 -19.59
C PRO A 21 -13.33 -1.95 -18.83
N PRO A 22 -13.82 -2.91 -18.02
CA PRO A 22 -12.97 -3.88 -17.33
C PRO A 22 -12.34 -4.92 -18.27
N GLY A 23 -11.47 -5.77 -17.72
CA GLY A 23 -10.94 -6.96 -18.40
C GLY A 23 -9.47 -6.87 -18.86
N LYS A 24 -8.78 -5.78 -18.52
CA LYS A 24 -7.34 -5.59 -18.82
C LYS A 24 -6.45 -5.51 -17.58
N ASP A 25 -7.04 -5.57 -16.39
CA ASP A 25 -6.29 -5.61 -15.15
C ASP A 25 -5.45 -6.88 -15.06
N THR A 26 -4.36 -6.77 -14.32
CA THR A 26 -3.49 -7.91 -14.10
C THR A 26 -2.85 -7.87 -12.72
N VAL A 27 -2.43 -9.04 -12.25
CA VAL A 27 -1.45 -9.18 -11.18
C VAL A 27 -0.20 -9.81 -11.78
N SER A 28 0.91 -9.08 -11.77
CA SER A 28 2.20 -9.56 -12.27
C SER A 28 3.10 -9.99 -11.12
N ILE A 29 3.68 -11.19 -11.24
CA ILE A 29 4.72 -11.69 -10.35
C ILE A 29 6.06 -11.38 -11.02
N VAL A 30 6.90 -10.63 -10.32
CA VAL A 30 8.15 -10.09 -10.84
C VAL A 30 9.33 -10.60 -10.00
N ASP A 31 10.29 -11.22 -10.67
CA ASP A 31 11.59 -11.55 -10.12
C ASP A 31 12.47 -10.29 -10.10
N ILE A 32 12.97 -9.97 -8.91
CA ILE A 32 13.85 -8.81 -8.65
C ILE A 32 15.22 -9.26 -8.14
N SER A 33 15.61 -10.52 -8.36
CA SER A 33 16.95 -11.04 -8.01
C SER A 33 18.04 -10.28 -8.75
N SER A 34 17.83 -10.00 -10.05
CA SER A 34 18.60 -8.99 -10.79
C SER A 34 18.01 -7.60 -10.52
N ARG A 35 18.58 -6.90 -9.54
CA ARG A 35 18.02 -5.67 -8.96
C ARG A 35 17.72 -4.56 -9.97
N GLU A 36 18.56 -4.44 -10.99
CA GLU A 36 18.42 -3.42 -12.03
C GLU A 36 17.85 -3.96 -13.36
N ALA A 37 17.54 -5.25 -13.42
CA ALA A 37 16.86 -5.86 -14.56
C ALA A 37 15.78 -6.85 -14.07
N PRO A 38 14.71 -6.36 -13.43
CA PRO A 38 13.59 -7.19 -13.05
C PRO A 38 12.98 -7.92 -14.25
N ARG A 39 12.35 -9.07 -14.00
CA ARG A 39 11.70 -9.88 -15.04
C ARG A 39 10.34 -10.35 -14.57
N ILE A 40 9.33 -10.20 -15.43
CA ILE A 40 8.01 -10.80 -15.21
C ILE A 40 8.13 -12.32 -15.31
N LEU A 41 7.70 -13.03 -14.27
CA LEU A 41 7.58 -14.48 -14.27
C LEU A 41 6.26 -14.91 -14.90
N VAL A 42 5.17 -14.25 -14.50
CA VAL A 42 3.82 -14.47 -15.01
C VAL A 42 2.97 -13.22 -14.78
N THR A 43 2.01 -13.01 -15.67
CA THR A 43 0.96 -11.98 -15.55
C THR A 43 -0.39 -12.69 -15.53
N LEU A 44 -1.08 -12.62 -14.40
CA LEU A 44 -2.37 -13.26 -14.19
C LEU A 44 -3.49 -12.25 -14.51
N PRO A 45 -4.52 -12.63 -15.29
CA PRO A 45 -5.65 -11.75 -15.63
C PRO A 45 -6.65 -11.68 -14.46
N LEU A 46 -6.21 -11.05 -13.37
CA LEU A 46 -6.99 -10.85 -12.15
C LEU A 46 -7.34 -9.36 -12.02
N LEU A 47 -8.57 -9.08 -11.58
CA LEU A 47 -9.00 -7.71 -11.34
C LEU A 47 -8.13 -7.06 -10.26
N ASN A 48 -7.89 -5.77 -10.42
CA ASN A 48 -7.21 -4.96 -9.42
C ASN A 48 -7.72 -3.52 -9.52
N SER A 49 -7.43 -2.70 -8.52
CA SER A 49 -8.02 -1.36 -8.42
C SER A 49 -7.03 -0.37 -7.85
N VAL A 50 -6.99 0.83 -8.43
CA VAL A 50 -6.31 2.02 -7.86
C VAL A 50 -7.12 2.65 -6.73
N PHE A 51 -8.40 2.28 -6.56
CA PHE A 51 -9.20 2.71 -5.41
C PHE A 51 -8.78 1.99 -4.12
N GLY A 52 -7.89 2.57 -3.35
CA GLY A 52 -7.36 1.99 -2.12
C GLY A 52 -5.94 2.46 -1.88
N PRO A 53 -5.37 2.27 -0.69
CA PRO A 53 -3.94 2.41 -0.53
C PRO A 53 -3.23 1.39 -1.43
N PRO A 54 -2.01 1.69 -1.92
CA PRO A 54 -1.28 0.84 -2.86
C PRO A 54 -0.68 -0.43 -2.20
N THR A 55 -1.34 -0.93 -1.15
CA THR A 55 -0.92 -2.03 -0.26
C THR A 55 -1.97 -3.13 -0.16
N ASN A 56 -2.81 -3.30 -1.19
CA ASN A 56 -3.84 -4.34 -1.25
C ASN A 56 -3.30 -5.74 -1.61
N LEU A 57 -2.00 -5.97 -1.46
CA LEU A 57 -1.35 -7.24 -1.72
C LEU A 57 -0.21 -7.53 -0.74
N GLN A 58 0.02 -8.81 -0.46
CA GLN A 58 1.09 -9.29 0.43
C GLN A 58 1.61 -10.65 0.01
N ILE A 59 2.89 -10.89 0.27
CA ILE A 59 3.54 -12.20 0.15
C ILE A 59 3.71 -12.77 1.57
N THR A 60 3.44 -14.07 1.78
CA THR A 60 3.70 -14.73 3.06
C THR A 60 5.21 -14.68 3.41
N PRO A 61 5.58 -14.69 4.70
CA PRO A 61 6.99 -14.63 5.12
C PRO A 61 7.88 -15.72 4.53
N ASP A 62 7.34 -16.91 4.28
CA ASP A 62 8.04 -18.03 3.65
C ASP A 62 8.16 -17.89 2.11
N GLY A 63 7.53 -16.88 1.52
CA GLY A 63 7.53 -16.63 0.08
C GLY A 63 6.68 -17.60 -0.75
N THR A 64 5.83 -18.42 -0.13
CA THR A 64 5.10 -19.49 -0.83
C THR A 64 3.73 -19.07 -1.35
N LEU A 65 3.08 -18.08 -0.73
CA LEU A 65 1.78 -17.56 -1.14
C LEU A 65 1.82 -16.04 -1.36
N ALA A 66 0.94 -15.58 -2.24
CA ALA A 66 0.58 -14.18 -2.39
C ALA A 66 -0.94 -14.01 -2.22
N LEU A 67 -1.33 -12.98 -1.48
CA LEU A 67 -2.73 -12.56 -1.32
C LEU A 67 -2.92 -11.21 -2.02
N VAL A 68 -4.01 -11.07 -2.78
CA VAL A 68 -4.36 -9.82 -3.48
C VAL A 68 -5.84 -9.51 -3.29
N ALA A 69 -6.15 -8.41 -2.63
CA ALA A 69 -7.51 -7.94 -2.38
C ALA A 69 -8.02 -7.11 -3.57
N ASN A 70 -9.13 -7.50 -4.20
CA ASN A 70 -9.76 -6.68 -5.21
C ASN A 70 -10.75 -5.71 -4.57
N SER A 71 -10.43 -4.42 -4.53
CA SER A 71 -11.27 -3.44 -3.83
C SER A 71 -12.59 -3.15 -4.54
N MET A 72 -12.60 -3.12 -5.87
CA MET A 72 -13.76 -2.66 -6.64
C MET A 72 -14.12 -3.67 -7.74
N ALA A 73 -15.42 -3.82 -7.97
CA ALA A 73 -16.03 -4.47 -9.10
C ALA A 73 -16.53 -3.39 -10.08
N TRP A 74 -16.75 -3.78 -11.33
CA TRP A 74 -17.19 -2.86 -12.38
C TRP A 74 -18.58 -3.23 -12.87
N THR A 75 -19.50 -2.28 -12.80
CA THR A 75 -20.90 -2.46 -13.23
C THR A 75 -21.27 -1.37 -14.23
N GLN A 76 -22.25 -1.67 -15.10
CA GLN A 76 -22.82 -0.66 -15.99
C GLN A 76 -24.06 -0.03 -15.34
N ASP A 77 -24.13 1.30 -15.40
CA ASP A 77 -25.30 2.08 -15.02
C ASP A 77 -25.54 3.16 -16.08
N GLY A 78 -26.69 3.12 -16.75
CA GLY A 78 -27.04 4.06 -17.82
C GLY A 78 -26.04 4.08 -18.99
N GLY A 79 -25.34 2.97 -19.26
CA GLY A 79 -24.31 2.86 -20.30
C GLY A 79 -22.92 3.37 -19.89
N ALA A 80 -22.77 3.91 -18.67
CA ALA A 80 -21.48 4.27 -18.10
C ALA A 80 -20.96 3.17 -17.16
N TRP A 81 -19.65 2.95 -17.15
CA TRP A 81 -19.00 2.08 -16.17
C TRP A 81 -18.88 2.79 -14.82
N LYS A 82 -19.21 2.09 -13.74
CA LYS A 82 -19.08 2.57 -12.37
C LYS A 82 -18.38 1.55 -11.48
N PRO A 83 -17.49 2.00 -10.59
CA PRO A 83 -16.89 1.13 -9.60
C PRO A 83 -17.89 0.90 -8.45
N THR A 84 -18.02 -0.36 -8.02
CA THR A 84 -18.82 -0.77 -6.85
C THR A 84 -17.96 -1.62 -5.92
N PRO A 85 -18.10 -1.57 -4.59
CA PRO A 85 -17.33 -2.42 -3.69
C PRO A 85 -17.38 -3.90 -4.08
N ASP A 86 -16.21 -4.55 -4.20
CA ASP A 86 -16.10 -6.01 -4.35
C ASP A 86 -15.73 -6.65 -3.00
N THR A 87 -15.61 -7.97 -2.96
CA THR A 87 -15.34 -8.78 -1.76
C THR A 87 -14.26 -9.84 -2.00
N LYS A 88 -13.65 -9.88 -3.18
CA LYS A 88 -12.71 -10.95 -3.57
C LYS A 88 -11.31 -10.72 -3.03
N LEU A 89 -10.74 -11.79 -2.48
CA LEU A 89 -9.32 -11.94 -2.15
C LEU A 89 -8.74 -13.11 -2.94
N TYR A 90 -7.80 -12.84 -3.84
CA TYR A 90 -7.11 -13.87 -4.62
C TYR A 90 -5.96 -14.48 -3.83
N VAL A 91 -5.83 -15.81 -3.91
CA VAL A 91 -4.72 -16.59 -3.36
C VAL A 91 -3.91 -17.15 -4.52
N ILE A 92 -2.62 -16.81 -4.55
CA ILE A 92 -1.69 -17.18 -5.60
C ILE A 92 -0.59 -18.05 -4.98
N ASP A 93 -0.36 -19.22 -5.57
CA ASP A 93 0.71 -20.12 -5.24
C ASP A 93 2.00 -19.71 -5.97
N LEU A 94 3.00 -19.25 -5.21
CA LEU A 94 4.29 -18.81 -5.72
C LEU A 94 5.29 -19.97 -5.89
N THR A 95 4.96 -21.18 -5.44
CA THR A 95 5.83 -22.36 -5.51
C THR A 95 5.76 -23.09 -6.85
N THR A 96 4.75 -22.79 -7.66
CA THR A 96 4.57 -23.34 -9.00
C THR A 96 5.39 -22.55 -10.04
N SER A 97 5.70 -23.18 -11.18
CA SER A 97 6.43 -22.55 -12.27
C SER A 97 5.65 -22.70 -13.59
N PRO A 98 4.95 -21.64 -14.07
CA PRO A 98 4.81 -20.31 -13.44
C PRO A 98 3.93 -20.31 -12.18
N PRO A 99 4.04 -19.30 -11.30
CA PRO A 99 3.09 -19.04 -10.22
C PRO A 99 1.64 -19.00 -10.72
N ALA A 100 0.70 -19.46 -9.91
CA ALA A 100 -0.69 -19.66 -10.34
C ALA A 100 -1.71 -19.18 -9.31
N HIS A 101 -2.82 -18.61 -9.77
CA HIS A 101 -4.01 -18.38 -8.96
C HIS A 101 -4.65 -19.73 -8.59
N ILE A 102 -4.81 -20.00 -7.29
CA ILE A 102 -5.29 -21.30 -6.79
C ILE A 102 -6.64 -21.22 -6.07
N ALA A 103 -7.02 -20.05 -5.53
CA ALA A 103 -8.29 -19.87 -4.84
C ALA A 103 -8.71 -18.39 -4.79
N THR A 104 -10.01 -18.17 -4.66
CA THR A 104 -10.59 -16.87 -4.31
C THR A 104 -11.38 -17.03 -3.01
N VAL A 105 -11.13 -16.14 -2.06
CA VAL A 105 -11.82 -16.08 -0.76
C VAL A 105 -12.70 -14.84 -0.73
N GLU A 106 -13.91 -14.96 -0.21
CA GLU A 106 -14.80 -13.83 0.03
C GLU A 106 -14.49 -13.20 1.40
N VAL A 107 -14.30 -11.89 1.43
CA VAL A 107 -14.05 -11.05 2.62
C VAL A 107 -15.09 -9.93 2.71
N GLY A 108 -14.88 -8.93 3.57
CA GLY A 108 -15.77 -7.77 3.62
C GLY A 108 -15.66 -6.88 2.38
N LYS A 109 -16.61 -5.95 2.22
CA LYS A 109 -16.72 -5.06 1.07
C LYS A 109 -15.61 -4.03 1.00
N GLN A 110 -15.13 -3.84 -0.23
CA GLN A 110 -14.00 -3.00 -0.57
C GLN A 110 -12.73 -3.37 0.19
N PRO A 111 -12.27 -4.63 0.06
CA PRO A 111 -11.04 -5.07 0.71
C PRO A 111 -9.87 -4.28 0.13
N SER A 112 -9.08 -3.68 1.01
CA SER A 112 -8.09 -2.65 0.68
C SER A 112 -6.73 -3.07 1.25
N GLY A 113 -6.17 -2.36 2.23
CA GLY A 113 -4.87 -2.72 2.79
C GLY A 113 -4.85 -4.08 3.51
N LEU A 114 -3.74 -4.80 3.34
CA LEU A 114 -3.56 -6.18 3.76
C LEU A 114 -2.23 -6.38 4.50
N ALA A 115 -2.27 -7.07 5.65
CA ALA A 115 -1.07 -7.47 6.41
C ALA A 115 -1.10 -8.97 6.76
N ILE A 116 0.08 -9.59 6.82
CA ILE A 116 0.30 -10.97 7.28
C ILE A 116 1.31 -10.92 8.44
N ASN A 117 1.09 -11.70 9.49
CA ASN A 117 2.00 -11.74 10.64
C ASN A 117 3.30 -12.50 10.30
N HIS A 118 4.35 -12.35 11.13
CA HIS A 118 5.63 -13.04 10.88
C HIS A 118 5.55 -14.57 10.91
N ALA A 119 4.60 -15.14 11.66
CA ALA A 119 4.38 -16.58 11.66
C ALA A 119 3.76 -17.09 10.34
N GLY A 120 3.18 -16.20 9.53
CA GLY A 120 2.57 -16.53 8.25
C GLY A 120 1.23 -17.26 8.36
N ASP A 121 0.60 -17.26 9.55
CA ASP A 121 -0.62 -18.01 9.85
C ASP A 121 -1.86 -17.13 10.10
N LEU A 122 -1.69 -15.81 10.08
CA LEU A 122 -2.74 -14.81 10.27
C LEU A 122 -2.60 -13.66 9.25
N ALA A 123 -3.69 -13.35 8.54
CA ALA A 123 -3.80 -12.16 7.71
C ALA A 123 -4.96 -11.26 8.16
N LEU A 124 -4.76 -9.96 8.04
CA LEU A 124 -5.78 -8.93 8.27
C LEU A 124 -6.02 -8.17 6.96
N VAL A 125 -7.29 -8.01 6.60
CA VAL A 125 -7.72 -7.26 5.42
C VAL A 125 -8.70 -6.17 5.86
N THR A 126 -8.36 -4.92 5.60
CA THR A 126 -9.26 -3.78 5.86
C THR A 126 -10.36 -3.71 4.82
N ASN A 127 -11.61 -3.56 5.24
CA ASN A 127 -12.78 -3.50 4.37
C ASN A 127 -13.39 -2.09 4.46
N ARG A 128 -13.06 -1.22 3.50
CA ARG A 128 -13.40 0.21 3.55
C ARG A 128 -14.90 0.45 3.58
N ALA A 129 -15.66 -0.24 2.74
CA ALA A 129 -17.11 -0.05 2.60
C ALA A 129 -17.92 -0.79 3.67
N ASP A 130 -17.31 -1.77 4.34
CA ASP A 130 -17.94 -2.54 5.43
C ASP A 130 -17.52 -2.06 6.84
N ASN A 131 -16.65 -1.06 6.95
CA ASN A 131 -16.18 -0.51 8.23
C ASN A 131 -15.63 -1.58 9.19
N SER A 132 -14.96 -2.59 8.63
CA SER A 132 -14.52 -3.80 9.34
C SER A 132 -13.13 -4.26 8.91
N ILE A 133 -12.57 -5.21 9.64
CA ILE A 133 -11.34 -5.92 9.28
C ILE A 133 -11.64 -7.41 9.24
N SER A 134 -11.43 -8.04 8.08
CA SER A 134 -11.48 -9.49 7.92
C SER A 134 -10.22 -10.12 8.53
N VAL A 135 -10.43 -11.16 9.32
CA VAL A 135 -9.37 -11.96 9.94
C VAL A 135 -9.31 -13.30 9.23
N LEU A 136 -8.15 -13.63 8.66
CA LEU A 136 -7.96 -14.86 7.92
C LEU A 136 -6.90 -15.74 8.55
N SER A 137 -7.17 -17.04 8.66
CA SER A 137 -6.14 -18.04 8.93
C SER A 137 -5.46 -18.47 7.65
N ILE A 138 -4.16 -18.78 7.76
CA ILE A 138 -3.35 -19.35 6.67
C ILE A 138 -2.71 -20.64 7.16
N HIS A 139 -2.98 -21.74 6.46
CA HIS A 139 -2.41 -23.06 6.76
C HIS A 139 -1.93 -23.73 5.46
N GLY A 140 -0.63 -23.69 5.22
CA GLY A 140 -0.07 -24.12 3.94
C GLY A 140 -0.63 -23.26 2.80
N LYS A 141 -1.33 -23.88 1.86
CA LYS A 141 -1.97 -23.19 0.71
C LYS A 141 -3.41 -22.75 0.99
N GLU A 142 -3.96 -23.12 2.14
CA GLU A 142 -5.34 -22.82 2.50
C GLU A 142 -5.45 -21.48 3.23
N VAL A 143 -6.34 -20.62 2.73
CA VAL A 143 -6.65 -19.31 3.33
C VAL A 143 -8.14 -19.29 3.65
N LYS A 144 -8.50 -18.98 4.89
CA LYS A 144 -9.90 -19.00 5.36
C LYS A 144 -10.23 -17.74 6.12
N LEU A 145 -11.36 -17.11 5.80
CA LEU A 145 -11.96 -16.10 6.66
C LEU A 145 -12.47 -16.78 7.94
N ILE A 146 -12.00 -16.32 9.10
CA ILE A 146 -12.35 -16.90 10.40
C ILE A 146 -13.08 -15.93 11.33
N ASP A 147 -12.96 -14.61 11.09
CA ASP A 147 -13.66 -13.58 11.86
C ASP A 147 -13.77 -12.26 11.06
N SER A 148 -14.64 -11.36 11.51
CA SER A 148 -14.76 -9.98 11.02
C SER A 148 -14.90 -9.02 12.19
N VAL A 149 -13.87 -8.18 12.38
CA VAL A 149 -13.83 -7.22 13.48
C VAL A 149 -14.49 -5.92 13.06
N ALA A 150 -15.60 -5.56 13.69
CA ALA A 150 -16.26 -4.28 13.48
C ALA A 150 -15.43 -3.12 14.05
N ILE A 151 -15.02 -2.19 13.19
CA ILE A 151 -14.28 -0.98 13.56
C ILE A 151 -15.23 0.20 13.77
N GLY A 152 -16.32 0.25 13.00
CA GLY A 152 -17.39 1.25 13.12
C GLY A 152 -17.20 2.51 12.27
N GLU A 153 -16.11 2.57 11.50
CA GLU A 153 -15.87 3.57 10.45
C GLU A 153 -14.93 2.99 9.39
N MET A 154 -14.74 3.72 8.29
CA MET A 154 -13.96 3.24 7.16
C MET A 154 -12.49 3.08 7.53
N VAL A 155 -11.89 1.96 7.13
CA VAL A 155 -10.47 1.64 7.35
C VAL A 155 -9.74 1.40 6.04
N ALA A 156 -8.58 2.04 5.84
CA ALA A 156 -7.83 1.97 4.58
C ALA A 156 -6.70 0.94 4.59
N ALA A 157 -5.89 0.93 5.65
CA ALA A 157 -4.69 0.12 5.78
C ALA A 157 -4.56 -0.49 7.17
N VAL A 158 -3.78 -1.58 7.28
CA VAL A 158 -3.45 -2.24 8.55
C VAL A 158 -2.01 -2.72 8.53
N ALA A 159 -1.33 -2.64 9.67
CA ALA A 159 -0.03 -3.24 9.90
C ALA A 159 -0.04 -4.05 11.20
N ILE A 160 0.59 -5.23 11.19
CA ILE A 160 0.76 -6.09 12.38
C ILE A 160 2.15 -5.79 12.96
N ALA A 161 2.22 -5.52 14.26
CA ALA A 161 3.48 -5.26 14.93
C ALA A 161 4.35 -6.53 14.96
N PRO A 162 5.69 -6.40 14.95
CA PRO A 162 6.60 -7.57 14.96
C PRO A 162 6.41 -8.50 16.16
N ASP A 163 5.88 -7.98 17.26
CA ASP A 163 5.53 -8.78 18.44
C ASP A 163 4.40 -9.80 18.19
N GLY A 164 3.64 -9.64 17.10
CA GLY A 164 2.49 -10.49 16.74
C GLY A 164 1.27 -10.33 17.66
N ARG A 165 1.30 -9.37 18.58
CA ARG A 165 0.29 -9.16 19.62
C ARG A 165 -0.56 -7.93 19.38
N ARG A 166 -0.08 -6.99 18.56
CA ARG A 166 -0.80 -5.76 18.23
C ARG A 166 -0.88 -5.55 16.73
N ALA A 167 -1.96 -4.92 16.28
CA ALA A 167 -2.06 -4.37 14.94
C ALA A 167 -2.62 -2.94 14.99
N PHE A 168 -2.36 -2.19 13.94
CA PHE A 168 -2.73 -0.78 13.84
C PHE A 168 -3.45 -0.57 12.51
N ALA A 169 -4.70 -0.12 12.59
CA ALA A 169 -5.56 0.09 11.43
C ALA A 169 -5.87 1.57 11.23
N VAL A 170 -5.78 2.02 9.99
CA VAL A 170 -5.90 3.41 9.61
C VAL A 170 -7.37 3.76 9.35
N LYS A 171 -7.92 4.66 10.17
CA LYS A 171 -9.25 5.25 10.05
C LYS A 171 -9.15 6.60 9.35
N PHE A 172 -9.14 6.54 8.03
CA PHE A 172 -8.76 7.70 7.21
C PHE A 172 -9.72 8.90 7.32
N PRO A 173 -11.07 8.75 7.31
CA PRO A 173 -11.96 9.92 7.42
C PRO A 173 -11.95 10.51 8.83
N GLY A 174 -11.69 9.68 9.84
CA GLY A 174 -11.60 10.08 11.24
C GLY A 174 -10.24 10.63 11.66
N HIS A 175 -9.25 10.66 10.76
CA HIS A 175 -7.88 11.12 11.02
C HIS A 175 -7.20 10.39 12.18
N LYS A 176 -7.40 9.06 12.23
CA LYS A 176 -7.00 8.22 13.38
C LYS A 176 -6.31 6.94 12.95
N VAL A 177 -5.60 6.35 13.91
CA VAL A 177 -5.11 4.98 13.88
C VAL A 177 -5.70 4.22 15.05
N ALA A 178 -6.50 3.18 14.76
CA ALA A 178 -7.07 2.27 15.73
C ALA A 178 -6.06 1.20 16.14
N MET A 179 -5.99 0.87 17.42
CA MET A 179 -5.20 -0.26 17.92
C MET A 179 -6.06 -1.52 18.05
N LEU A 180 -5.53 -2.64 17.59
CA LEU A 180 -6.11 -3.97 17.75
C LEU A 180 -5.18 -4.85 18.59
N GLU A 181 -5.79 -5.68 19.44
CA GLU A 181 -5.12 -6.75 20.18
C GLU A 181 -5.23 -8.06 19.41
N ILE A 182 -4.15 -8.85 19.41
CA ILE A 182 -4.04 -10.15 18.76
C ILE A 182 -3.64 -11.19 19.81
N ASN A 183 -4.45 -12.24 19.93
CA ASN A 183 -4.17 -13.41 20.78
C ASN A 183 -4.35 -14.69 19.94
N GLY A 184 -3.24 -15.18 19.39
CA GLY A 184 -3.28 -16.20 18.34
C GLY A 184 -4.00 -15.64 17.10
N GLN A 185 -5.03 -16.34 16.64
CA GLN A 185 -5.86 -15.90 15.52
C GLN A 185 -7.08 -15.05 15.93
N LYS A 186 -7.26 -14.77 17.24
CA LYS A 186 -8.31 -13.87 17.71
C LYS A 186 -7.83 -12.44 17.68
N VAL A 187 -8.59 -11.57 17.02
CA VAL A 187 -8.30 -10.15 16.89
C VAL A 187 -9.42 -9.35 17.55
N THR A 188 -9.09 -8.29 18.27
CA THR A 188 -10.10 -7.45 18.93
C THR A 188 -9.73 -5.98 18.81
N TYR A 189 -10.68 -5.15 18.37
CA TYR A 189 -10.50 -3.72 18.39
C TYR A 189 -10.53 -3.21 19.84
N SER A 190 -9.42 -2.65 20.31
CA SER A 190 -9.21 -2.20 21.69
C SER A 190 -10.06 -0.97 22.10
N LYS A 191 -10.75 -0.34 21.13
CA LYS A 191 -11.43 0.95 21.30
C LYS A 191 -10.49 2.11 21.65
N TYR A 192 -9.19 1.94 21.35
CA TYR A 192 -8.19 2.99 21.44
C TYR A 192 -7.84 3.51 20.05
N ASP A 193 -8.09 4.80 19.84
CA ASP A 193 -7.78 5.53 18.61
C ASP A 193 -6.74 6.62 18.88
N MET A 194 -5.66 6.63 18.10
CA MET A 194 -4.63 7.67 18.14
C MET A 194 -4.91 8.72 17.06
N PRO A 195 -4.91 10.03 17.37
CA PRO A 195 -5.09 11.07 16.37
C PRO A 195 -3.83 11.23 15.50
N ALA A 196 -3.95 10.97 14.20
CA ALA A 196 -2.89 11.10 13.20
C ALA A 196 -2.96 12.45 12.47
N GLY A 197 -2.27 12.61 11.34
CA GLY A 197 -2.44 13.75 10.44
C GLY A 197 -3.74 13.69 9.67
N LEU A 198 -3.92 14.60 8.71
CA LEU A 198 -5.12 14.64 7.88
C LEU A 198 -5.14 13.45 6.92
N TRP A 199 -6.26 12.74 6.91
CA TRP A 199 -6.53 11.64 5.99
C TRP A 199 -5.41 10.58 5.89
N PRO A 200 -4.98 9.97 7.01
CA PRO A 200 -3.97 8.92 6.99
C PRO A 200 -4.46 7.80 6.08
N TYR A 201 -3.62 7.31 5.17
CA TYR A 201 -4.07 6.36 4.14
C TYR A 201 -3.30 5.04 4.15
N ASN A 202 -2.00 5.12 4.48
CA ASN A 202 -1.11 3.98 4.60
C ASN A 202 -0.43 3.97 5.98
N ILE A 203 0.02 2.80 6.43
CA ILE A 203 0.77 2.61 7.68
C ILE A 203 1.84 1.53 7.52
N ASP A 204 3.03 1.76 8.08
CA ASP A 204 4.07 0.74 8.18
C ASP A 204 4.80 0.84 9.53
N ILE A 205 5.37 -0.27 10.00
CA ILE A 205 5.98 -0.40 11.34
C ILE A 205 7.48 -0.64 11.19
N THR A 206 8.35 -0.08 12.05
CA THR A 206 9.78 -0.37 11.96
C THR A 206 10.08 -1.86 12.25
N PRO A 207 11.13 -2.47 11.67
CA PRO A 207 11.42 -3.90 11.89
C PRO A 207 11.59 -4.27 13.38
N ASN A 208 12.11 -3.34 14.18
CA ASN A 208 12.27 -3.50 15.63
C ASN A 208 10.98 -3.27 16.44
N GLY A 209 9.86 -2.92 15.80
CA GLY A 209 8.57 -2.69 16.44
C GLY A 209 8.47 -1.42 17.29
N THR A 210 9.43 -0.50 17.20
CA THR A 210 9.47 0.71 18.06
C THR A 210 8.62 1.87 17.54
N LEU A 211 8.49 2.03 16.22
CA LEU A 211 7.69 3.09 15.60
C LEU A 211 6.71 2.54 14.57
N ALA A 212 5.58 3.22 14.42
CA ALA A 212 4.77 3.17 13.20
C ALA A 212 4.75 4.55 12.54
N LEU A 213 4.67 4.57 11.21
CA LEU A 213 4.52 5.79 10.41
C LEU A 213 3.24 5.73 9.59
N THR A 214 2.53 6.85 9.43
CA THR A 214 1.39 6.96 8.51
C THR A 214 1.66 7.95 7.39
N ALA A 215 1.18 7.66 6.18
CA ALA A 215 1.12 8.64 5.10
C ALA A 215 -0.19 9.42 5.24
N ASP A 216 -0.11 10.70 5.62
CA ASP A 216 -1.28 11.54 5.87
C ASP A 216 -1.64 12.28 4.58
N ASN A 217 -2.57 11.72 3.82
CA ASN A 217 -2.84 12.04 2.41
C ASN A 217 -3.56 13.39 2.19
N GLY A 218 -3.67 14.20 3.24
CA GLY A 218 -4.16 15.58 3.14
C GLY A 218 -5.62 15.69 2.72
N ASN A 219 -5.83 16.34 1.57
CA ASN A 219 -7.13 16.63 0.97
C ASN A 219 -7.79 15.39 0.34
N GLY A 220 -8.02 14.36 1.14
CA GLY A 220 -8.74 13.17 0.68
C GLY A 220 -7.94 12.27 -0.26
N GLY A 221 -6.62 12.45 -0.35
CA GLY A 221 -5.75 11.80 -1.33
C GLY A 221 -5.67 12.52 -2.69
N ALA A 222 -6.27 13.71 -2.82
CA ALA A 222 -6.11 14.55 -4.01
C ALA A 222 -5.06 15.64 -3.77
N SER A 223 -4.17 15.85 -4.73
CA SER A 223 -3.24 16.97 -4.67
C SER A 223 -3.96 18.32 -4.78
N ASP A 224 -3.53 19.26 -3.95
CA ASP A 224 -4.08 20.63 -3.90
C ASP A 224 -3.00 21.72 -3.81
N GLY A 225 -1.72 21.34 -3.91
CA GLY A 225 -0.57 22.23 -3.84
C GLY A 225 -0.09 22.55 -2.43
N HIS A 226 -0.78 22.08 -1.38
CA HIS A 226 -0.37 22.30 0.01
C HIS A 226 0.47 21.13 0.52
N VAL A 227 1.22 21.40 1.59
CA VAL A 227 2.09 20.40 2.19
C VAL A 227 1.32 19.54 3.17
N ASP A 228 1.57 18.23 3.12
CA ASP A 228 1.03 17.24 4.04
C ASP A 228 2.12 16.57 4.87
N THR A 229 1.72 15.62 5.72
CA THR A 229 2.58 15.06 6.77
C THR A 229 2.74 13.55 6.70
N VAL A 230 3.75 13.06 7.42
CA VAL A 230 3.83 11.70 7.92
C VAL A 230 3.77 11.75 9.44
N SER A 231 2.81 11.05 10.05
CA SER A 231 2.73 10.96 11.52
C SER A 231 3.69 9.89 12.04
N VAL A 232 4.35 10.17 13.17
CA VAL A 232 5.26 9.26 13.87
C VAL A 232 4.60 8.77 15.14
N ILE A 233 4.48 7.45 15.29
CA ILE A 233 3.80 6.80 16.42
C ILE A 233 4.82 6.02 17.24
N ASP A 234 4.93 6.35 18.53
CA ASP A 234 5.72 5.59 19.49
C ASP A 234 4.94 4.34 19.95
N LEU A 235 5.43 3.17 19.57
CA LEU A 235 4.79 1.88 19.89
C LEU A 235 5.28 1.27 21.22
N GLU A 236 6.35 1.82 21.81
CA GLU A 236 6.85 1.39 23.12
C GLU A 236 6.13 2.11 24.27
N ALA A 237 5.56 3.27 23.97
CA ALA A 237 4.66 3.96 24.89
C ALA A 237 3.46 3.06 25.26
N ASN A 238 3.00 3.17 26.51
CA ASN A 238 1.79 2.51 26.98
C ASN A 238 0.81 3.53 27.61
N PRO A 239 -0.27 3.91 26.92
CA PRO A 239 -0.66 3.45 25.57
C PRO A 239 0.27 4.01 24.47
N PRO A 240 0.35 3.35 23.30
CA PRO A 240 1.04 3.88 22.11
C PRO A 240 0.48 5.25 21.75
N ARG A 241 1.29 6.16 21.19
CA ARG A 241 0.81 7.51 20.88
C ARG A 241 1.58 8.16 19.72
N VAL A 242 0.91 9.05 19.00
CA VAL A 242 1.57 9.93 18.02
C VAL A 242 2.49 10.90 18.77
N ILE A 243 3.75 10.97 18.37
CA ILE A 243 4.80 11.78 19.03
C ILE A 243 5.34 12.90 18.13
N ASP A 244 5.16 12.81 16.81
CA ASP A 244 5.64 13.81 15.85
C ASP A 244 4.83 13.77 14.55
N ARG A 245 4.94 14.83 13.75
CA ARG A 245 4.48 14.88 12.35
C ARG A 245 5.54 15.55 11.49
N VAL A 246 6.05 14.83 10.50
CA VAL A 246 7.05 15.32 9.57
C VAL A 246 6.36 15.87 8.34
N VAL A 247 6.57 17.14 8.00
CA VAL A 247 6.09 17.70 6.73
C VAL A 247 6.84 17.06 5.57
N VAL A 248 6.13 16.45 4.63
CA VAL A 248 6.72 15.69 3.52
C VAL A 248 6.48 16.35 2.17
N GLY A 249 5.33 16.98 1.96
CA GLY A 249 4.92 17.56 0.67
C GLY A 249 3.49 17.12 0.32
N ASP A 250 3.06 17.44 -0.89
CA ASP A 250 1.67 17.28 -1.34
C ASP A 250 1.29 15.80 -1.57
N ALA A 251 0.21 15.37 -0.90
CA ALA A 251 -0.50 14.10 -1.06
C ALA A 251 0.42 12.85 -0.97
N PRO A 252 0.88 12.48 0.23
CA PRO A 252 1.61 11.23 0.45
C PRO A 252 0.66 10.02 0.51
N GLU A 253 0.81 9.10 -0.44
CA GLU A 253 -0.04 7.90 -0.55
C GLU A 253 0.71 6.60 -0.25
N GLY A 254 1.76 6.29 -1.02
CA GLY A 254 2.64 5.15 -0.78
C GLY A 254 3.57 5.38 0.42
N LEU A 255 3.79 4.35 1.22
CA LEU A 255 4.71 4.37 2.36
C LEU A 255 5.37 3.02 2.53
N ALA A 256 6.69 3.02 2.73
CA ALA A 256 7.43 1.82 3.12
C ALA A 256 8.62 2.16 4.02
N ILE A 257 8.88 1.31 5.00
CA ILE A 257 10.08 1.36 5.85
C ILE A 257 11.08 0.33 5.32
N SER A 258 12.34 0.75 5.18
CA SER A 258 13.44 -0.11 4.72
C SER A 258 13.62 -1.34 5.63
N PRO A 259 14.16 -2.46 5.11
CA PRO A 259 14.43 -3.67 5.90
C PRO A 259 15.37 -3.42 7.09
N THR A 260 16.28 -2.46 6.98
CA THR A 260 17.18 -2.06 8.07
C THR A 260 16.51 -1.19 9.12
N GLY A 261 15.37 -0.56 8.78
CA GLY A 261 14.69 0.41 9.64
C GLY A 261 15.36 1.78 9.71
N GLU A 262 16.42 2.02 8.93
CA GLU A 262 17.19 3.28 8.96
C GLU A 262 16.48 4.41 8.20
N ILE A 263 15.71 4.06 7.17
CA ILE A 263 14.86 5.00 6.43
C ILE A 263 13.44 4.50 6.22
N ALA A 264 12.52 5.44 6.06
CA ALA A 264 11.25 5.26 5.39
C ALA A 264 11.21 6.11 4.11
N VAL A 265 10.29 5.77 3.22
CA VAL A 265 9.97 6.61 2.06
C VAL A 265 8.47 6.85 1.99
N ALA A 266 8.09 8.09 1.76
CA ALA A 266 6.73 8.49 1.40
C ALA A 266 6.67 8.83 -0.08
N ILE A 267 5.64 8.35 -0.78
CA ILE A 267 5.42 8.56 -2.20
C ILE A 267 4.38 9.66 -2.37
N LEU A 268 4.78 10.76 -2.98
CA LEU A 268 3.94 11.93 -3.19
C LEU A 268 3.37 11.92 -4.60
N LEU A 269 2.06 12.16 -4.71
CA LEU A 269 1.41 12.41 -5.99
C LEU A 269 1.93 13.72 -6.59
N ASN A 270 2.16 14.75 -5.76
CA ASN A 270 2.76 16.03 -6.17
C ASN A 270 2.10 16.60 -7.43
N GLY A 271 0.76 16.60 -7.49
CA GLY A 271 -0.01 17.12 -8.62
C GLY A 271 0.23 16.42 -9.97
N SER A 272 0.72 15.17 -9.96
CA SER A 272 1.07 14.44 -11.19
C SER A 272 -0.06 13.70 -11.89
N ALA A 273 -1.22 13.58 -11.25
CA ALA A 273 -2.48 13.17 -11.86
C ALA A 273 -3.67 13.67 -11.04
N GLY A 274 -4.89 13.52 -11.57
CA GLY A 274 -6.10 13.92 -10.86
C GLY A 274 -6.30 15.42 -10.68
N VAL A 275 -5.55 16.24 -11.42
CA VAL A 275 -5.58 17.70 -11.33
C VAL A 275 -5.67 18.33 -12.71
N ALA A 276 -6.25 19.53 -12.81
CA ALA A 276 -6.28 20.27 -14.05
C ALA A 276 -4.85 20.64 -14.49
N LYS A 277 -4.54 20.45 -15.78
CA LYS A 277 -3.17 20.67 -16.32
C LYS A 277 -2.63 22.10 -16.14
N ASN A 278 -3.51 23.08 -15.91
CA ASN A 278 -3.16 24.48 -15.69
C ASN A 278 -3.13 24.89 -14.21
N ALA A 279 -3.36 23.94 -13.28
CA ALA A 279 -3.20 24.22 -11.86
C ALA A 279 -1.74 24.61 -11.56
N TRP A 280 -1.52 25.57 -10.66
CA TRP A 280 -0.19 26.09 -10.35
C TRP A 280 0.74 25.05 -9.70
N PHE A 281 0.14 23.97 -9.16
CA PHE A 281 0.81 22.83 -8.55
C PHE A 281 0.76 21.57 -9.43
N ALA A 282 0.32 21.68 -10.70
CA ALA A 282 0.38 20.55 -11.62
C ALA A 282 1.85 20.29 -12.00
N HIS A 283 2.30 19.06 -11.78
CA HIS A 283 3.63 18.61 -12.18
C HIS A 283 3.50 17.38 -13.07
N ARG A 284 4.53 17.08 -13.87
CA ARG A 284 4.55 15.82 -14.64
C ARG A 284 4.88 14.62 -13.76
N ALA A 285 5.69 14.84 -12.73
CA ALA A 285 6.33 13.82 -11.92
C ALA A 285 5.83 13.89 -10.48
N GLY A 286 5.62 12.71 -9.90
CA GLY A 286 5.54 12.56 -8.46
C GLY A 286 6.93 12.49 -7.82
N LYS A 287 6.97 12.26 -6.50
CA LYS A 287 8.24 12.27 -5.74
C LYS A 287 8.33 11.14 -4.73
N VAL A 288 9.55 10.68 -4.51
CA VAL A 288 9.94 9.89 -3.34
C VAL A 288 10.53 10.86 -2.31
N VAL A 289 9.93 10.93 -1.12
CA VAL A 289 10.49 11.64 0.03
C VAL A 289 11.19 10.64 0.93
N VAL A 290 12.49 10.84 1.17
CA VAL A 290 13.29 9.98 2.05
C VAL A 290 13.26 10.54 3.46
N LEU A 291 12.86 9.70 4.41
CA LEU A 291 12.79 10.00 5.83
C LEU A 291 13.85 9.18 6.58
N LYS A 292 14.83 9.84 7.19
CA LYS A 292 15.78 9.20 8.11
C LYS A 292 15.08 8.91 9.44
N ILE A 293 15.26 7.71 9.96
CA ILE A 293 14.81 7.28 11.29
C ILE A 293 16.05 7.18 12.20
N ASP A 294 16.03 7.91 13.31
CA ASP A 294 17.10 7.95 14.31
C ASP A 294 16.49 7.84 15.71
N GLY A 295 16.36 6.60 16.20
CA GLY A 295 15.54 6.29 17.36
C GLY A 295 14.08 6.70 17.12
N LYS A 296 13.54 7.56 17.97
CA LYS A 296 12.16 8.11 17.87
C LYS A 296 12.05 9.35 16.99
N ARG A 297 13.16 9.86 16.46
CA ARG A 297 13.18 11.05 15.61
C ARG A 297 13.13 10.64 14.15
N VAL A 298 12.18 11.22 13.42
CA VAL A 298 12.04 11.04 11.97
C VAL A 298 12.28 12.38 11.29
N THR A 299 13.09 12.41 10.24
CA THR A 299 13.44 13.66 9.54
C THR A 299 13.46 13.46 8.04
N LYS A 300 12.88 14.38 7.29
CA LYS A 300 13.04 14.45 5.84
C LYS A 300 14.48 14.83 5.48
N VAL A 301 15.11 14.02 4.64
CA VAL A 301 16.53 14.20 4.26
C VAL A 301 16.74 14.34 2.75
N GLN A 302 15.79 13.89 1.93
CA GLN A 302 15.93 13.93 0.48
C GLN A 302 14.57 13.88 -0.24
N GLU A 303 14.53 14.42 -1.45
CA GLU A 303 13.49 14.18 -2.45
C GLU A 303 14.11 13.63 -3.73
N VAL A 304 13.41 12.72 -4.41
CA VAL A 304 13.79 12.19 -5.72
C VAL A 304 12.56 12.18 -6.63
N GLU A 305 12.66 12.76 -7.81
CA GLU A 305 11.57 12.71 -8.80
C GLU A 305 11.44 11.32 -9.41
N VAL A 306 10.20 10.91 -9.68
CA VAL A 306 9.86 9.64 -10.35
C VAL A 306 8.85 9.90 -11.46
N GLY A 307 8.11 8.88 -11.90
CA GLY A 307 7.08 9.04 -12.93
C GLY A 307 5.80 9.69 -12.40
N GLY A 308 4.80 9.78 -13.27
CA GLY A 308 3.50 10.37 -12.95
C GLY A 308 2.55 9.41 -12.22
N LEU A 309 1.84 9.92 -11.23
CA LEU A 309 1.01 9.19 -10.27
C LEU A 309 1.75 7.97 -9.71
N PRO A 310 2.80 8.20 -8.91
CA PRO A 310 3.50 7.10 -8.26
C PRO A 310 2.66 6.55 -7.09
N GLU A 311 2.60 5.23 -6.98
CA GLU A 311 1.69 4.52 -6.07
C GLU A 311 2.50 3.56 -5.18
N GLY A 312 2.57 2.29 -5.59
CA GLY A 312 3.24 1.23 -4.87
C GLY A 312 4.74 1.43 -4.78
N VAL A 313 5.29 1.14 -3.59
CA VAL A 313 6.72 1.24 -3.30
C VAL A 313 7.22 -0.04 -2.62
N VAL A 314 8.37 -0.54 -3.06
CA VAL A 314 8.95 -1.79 -2.59
C VAL A 314 10.45 -1.65 -2.42
N PHE A 315 10.98 -1.95 -1.23
CA PHE A 315 12.41 -2.17 -1.05
C PHE A 315 12.81 -3.57 -1.53
N SER A 316 14.02 -3.72 -2.07
CA SER A 316 14.63 -5.03 -2.19
C SER A 316 14.87 -5.65 -0.80
N PRO A 317 14.91 -6.99 -0.66
CA PRO A 317 15.12 -7.64 0.63
C PRO A 317 16.42 -7.23 1.34
N ASP A 318 17.47 -6.89 0.58
CA ASP A 318 18.74 -6.38 1.11
C ASP A 318 18.72 -4.88 1.45
N GLY A 319 17.61 -4.19 1.19
CA GLY A 319 17.42 -2.76 1.43
C GLY A 319 18.22 -1.84 0.48
N LYS A 320 18.93 -2.38 -0.52
CA LYS A 320 19.84 -1.61 -1.40
C LYS A 320 19.18 -1.01 -2.63
N TYR A 321 17.93 -1.38 -2.90
CA TYR A 321 17.15 -0.86 -4.02
C TYR A 321 15.72 -0.55 -3.59
N LEU A 322 15.13 0.42 -4.28
CA LEU A 322 13.75 0.84 -4.14
C LEU A 322 13.09 0.80 -5.51
N TYR A 323 11.89 0.22 -5.58
CA TYR A 323 11.07 0.13 -6.78
C TYR A 323 9.82 0.96 -6.56
N VAL A 324 9.52 1.88 -7.46
CA VAL A 324 8.35 2.77 -7.38
C VAL A 324 7.52 2.64 -8.65
N GLY A 325 6.28 2.17 -8.51
CA GLY A 325 5.35 2.04 -9.63
C GLY A 325 4.80 3.39 -10.04
N ASN A 326 4.92 3.73 -11.31
CA ASN A 326 4.43 4.97 -11.91
C ASN A 326 3.18 4.64 -12.73
N TYR A 327 2.01 4.92 -12.18
CA TYR A 327 0.73 4.50 -12.72
C TYR A 327 0.55 5.00 -14.16
N THR A 328 0.70 6.30 -14.39
CA THR A 328 0.47 6.91 -15.71
C THR A 328 1.53 6.54 -16.76
N ASP A 329 2.78 6.29 -16.32
CA ASP A 329 3.90 5.94 -17.21
C ASP A 329 3.99 4.43 -17.50
N ARG A 330 3.18 3.60 -16.82
CA ARG A 330 3.10 2.14 -16.97
C ARG A 330 4.45 1.46 -16.77
N ASP A 331 5.20 1.92 -15.79
CA ASP A 331 6.53 1.40 -15.48
C ASP A 331 6.89 1.50 -14.01
N VAL A 332 8.06 0.97 -13.68
CA VAL A 332 8.65 1.04 -12.35
C VAL A 332 9.97 1.79 -12.43
N SER A 333 10.10 2.84 -11.62
CA SER A 333 11.37 3.53 -11.37
C SER A 333 12.24 2.66 -10.46
N ILE A 334 13.50 2.45 -10.83
CA ILE A 334 14.47 1.68 -10.05
C ILE A 334 15.47 2.66 -9.43
N LEU A 335 15.49 2.73 -8.10
CA LEU A 335 16.37 3.61 -7.35
C LEU A 335 17.34 2.76 -6.51
N LYS A 336 18.57 3.24 -6.37
CA LYS A 336 19.57 2.67 -5.48
C LYS A 336 19.49 3.35 -4.12
N VAL A 337 19.66 2.56 -3.06
CA VAL A 337 19.62 3.01 -1.67
C VAL A 337 21.00 2.77 -1.05
N ASP A 338 21.61 3.82 -0.53
CA ASP A 338 22.84 3.78 0.26
C ASP A 338 22.62 4.55 1.57
N ARG A 339 22.32 3.80 2.64
CA ARG A 339 21.89 4.32 3.94
C ARG A 339 20.69 5.25 3.79
N THR A 340 20.93 6.57 3.86
CA THR A 340 19.92 7.63 3.81
C THR A 340 19.85 8.33 2.47
N THR A 341 20.69 7.94 1.52
CA THR A 341 20.71 8.48 0.16
C THR A 341 20.00 7.52 -0.79
N VAL A 342 19.01 8.03 -1.51
CA VAL A 342 18.31 7.33 -2.59
C VAL A 342 18.67 8.02 -3.90
N THR A 343 19.10 7.26 -4.90
CA THR A 343 19.51 7.79 -6.21
C THR A 343 18.77 7.06 -7.32
N ASP A 344 18.16 7.80 -8.24
CA ASP A 344 17.58 7.20 -9.45
C ASP A 344 18.70 6.60 -10.31
N THR A 345 18.53 5.32 -10.69
CA THR A 345 19.49 4.64 -11.58
C THR A 345 19.33 5.03 -13.05
N GLY A 346 18.25 5.75 -13.39
CA GLY A 346 17.82 6.05 -14.76
C GLY A 346 17.17 4.86 -15.46
N LYS A 347 17.10 3.68 -14.80
CA LYS A 347 16.46 2.49 -15.35
C LYS A 347 14.97 2.48 -15.05
N ARG A 348 14.21 2.00 -16.02
CA ARG A 348 12.75 1.83 -15.94
C ARG A 348 12.39 0.41 -16.35
N PHE A 349 11.52 -0.23 -15.58
CA PHE A 349 11.00 -1.55 -15.89
C PHE A 349 9.56 -1.42 -16.39
N LYS A 350 9.33 -1.70 -17.68
CA LYS A 350 8.01 -1.58 -18.29
C LYS A 350 7.06 -2.67 -17.82
N LEU A 351 5.81 -2.29 -17.59
CA LEU A 351 4.74 -3.17 -17.15
C LEU A 351 3.66 -3.31 -18.24
N PRO A 352 2.90 -4.42 -18.24
CA PRO A 352 1.78 -4.59 -19.16
C PRO A 352 0.60 -3.66 -18.85
N GLY A 353 0.54 -3.08 -17.65
CA GLY A 353 -0.52 -2.17 -17.22
C GLY A 353 -0.03 -1.07 -16.27
N GLN A 354 -0.96 -0.21 -15.85
CA GLN A 354 -0.73 0.89 -14.91
C GLN A 354 -0.62 0.35 -13.47
N PRO A 355 0.57 0.39 -12.83
CA PRO A 355 0.78 -0.18 -11.49
C PRO A 355 0.03 0.61 -10.41
N ALA A 356 -1.09 0.08 -9.94
CA ALA A 356 -1.88 0.64 -8.85
C ALA A 356 -1.33 0.28 -7.46
N SER A 357 -0.62 -0.84 -7.36
CA SER A 357 -0.19 -1.35 -6.07
C SER A 357 0.97 -2.33 -6.21
N MET A 358 1.85 -2.36 -5.20
CA MET A 358 3.06 -3.18 -5.24
C MET A 358 3.44 -3.72 -3.86
N ARG A 359 4.03 -4.91 -3.81
CA ARG A 359 4.57 -5.48 -2.57
C ARG A 359 5.78 -6.38 -2.81
N GLY A 360 6.76 -6.26 -1.92
CA GLY A 360 7.91 -7.16 -1.83
C GLY A 360 7.60 -8.42 -1.03
N ALA A 361 8.60 -9.29 -0.90
CA ALA A 361 8.54 -10.34 0.12
C ALA A 361 8.44 -9.68 1.50
N ALA A 362 7.69 -10.31 2.41
CA ALA A 362 7.67 -9.86 3.80
C ALA A 362 9.09 -9.93 4.40
N ARG A 363 9.33 -9.04 5.36
CA ARG A 363 10.59 -8.92 6.11
C ARG A 363 10.53 -9.69 7.42
#